data_AF-A0A2A3L1H0-F1
#
_entry.id   AF-A0A2A3L1H0-F1
#
_cell.length_a   1.000
_cell.length_b   1.000
_cell.length_c   1.000
_cell.angle_alpha   90.00
_cell.angle_beta   90.00
_cell.angle_gamma   90.00
#
_symmetry.space_group_name_H-M   'P 1'
#
loop_
_entity.id
_entity.type
_entity.pdbx_description
1 polymer ?
#
loop_
_entity_poly.entity_id
_entity_poly.type
_entity_poly.pdbx_seq_one_letter_code
_entity_poly.pdbx_strand_id
1 'polypeptide(L)'
;MAQTQADTAARKPVGQSVSATRRVSRLRRHARLRKKIAGTPERPRLVVNRSARHIHVQLVNDENGTTVAAASSIEDDVRSLQGDKKARSVRVGQLIAERAKAAGIDSVVFDRGGYTYGGRIAALADAARENGLHF
;
A
#
# COMPACT_ATOMS: atom_id res chain seq x y z
N MET A 1 -46.43 -16.81 21.35
CA MET A 1 -45.09 -16.21 21.48
C MET A 1 -44.13 -17.32 21.90
N ALA A 2 -43.13 -17.64 21.08
CA ALA A 2 -42.05 -18.54 21.47
C ALA A 2 -40.75 -17.92 20.97
N GLN A 3 -40.03 -17.26 21.89
CA GLN A 3 -38.70 -16.73 21.62
C GLN A 3 -37.71 -17.88 21.77
N THR A 4 -37.18 -18.37 20.64
CA THR A 4 -36.07 -19.33 20.66
C THR A 4 -34.79 -18.55 20.99
N GLN A 5 -34.36 -18.62 22.25
CA GLN A 5 -33.04 -18.11 22.65
C GLN A 5 -31.96 -19.05 22.08
N ALA A 6 -31.25 -18.57 21.05
CA ALA A 6 -30.05 -19.23 20.56
C ALA A 6 -28.91 -19.00 21.55
N ASP A 7 -28.73 -19.93 22.48
CA ASP A 7 -27.64 -19.95 23.44
C ASP A 7 -26.33 -20.22 22.69
N THR A 8 -25.71 -19.13 22.19
CA THR A 8 -24.48 -19.22 21.42
C THR A 8 -23.33 -19.25 22.39
N ALA A 9 -22.98 -20.43 22.89
CA ALA A 9 -21.78 -20.62 23.70
C ALA A 9 -20.57 -20.05 22.92
N ALA A 10 -19.99 -18.96 23.41
CA ALA A 10 -18.88 -18.29 22.78
C ALA A 10 -17.69 -19.26 22.69
N ARG A 11 -17.37 -19.72 21.46
CA ARG A 11 -16.20 -20.59 21.23
C ARG A 11 -14.94 -19.88 21.76
N LYS A 12 -14.26 -20.51 22.70
CA LYS A 12 -12.95 -20.04 23.19
C LYS A 12 -11.92 -20.20 22.07
N PRO A 13 -11.20 -19.15 21.65
CA PRO A 13 -10.17 -19.26 20.63
C PRO A 13 -8.99 -20.09 21.15
N VAL A 14 -8.60 -21.14 20.42
CA VAL A 14 -7.53 -22.08 20.80
C VAL A 14 -6.14 -21.55 20.43
N GLY A 15 -6.05 -20.66 19.44
CA GLY A 15 -4.78 -20.16 18.94
C GLY A 15 -4.92 -18.93 18.05
N GLN A 16 -3.83 -18.57 17.38
CA GLN A 16 -3.82 -17.40 16.50
C GLN A 16 -4.66 -17.64 15.24
N SER A 17 -5.49 -16.65 14.90
CA SER A 17 -6.26 -16.67 13.65
C SER A 17 -5.36 -16.39 12.44
N VAL A 18 -5.78 -16.88 11.27
CA VAL A 18 -5.07 -16.65 10.00
C VAL A 18 -4.87 -15.16 9.71
N SER A 19 -5.82 -14.29 10.10
CA SER A 19 -5.69 -12.84 9.93
C SER A 19 -4.59 -12.25 10.82
N ALA A 20 -4.48 -12.71 12.07
CA ALA A 20 -3.42 -12.31 12.99
C ALA A 20 -2.04 -12.76 12.46
N THR A 21 -1.89 -14.04 12.10
CA THR A 21 -0.66 -14.59 11.54
C THR A 21 -0.25 -13.83 10.27
N ARG A 22 -1.17 -13.62 9.33
CA ARG A 22 -0.90 -12.88 8.08
C ARG A 22 -0.42 -11.46 8.33
N ARG A 23 -1.02 -10.74 9.28
CA ARG A 23 -0.62 -9.37 9.64
C ARG A 23 0.79 -9.36 10.23
N VAL A 24 1.07 -10.21 11.22
CA VAL A 24 2.38 -10.29 11.89
C VAL A 24 3.48 -10.68 10.90
N SER A 25 3.25 -11.71 10.07
CA SER A 25 4.23 -12.13 9.06
C SER A 25 4.54 -11.02 8.04
N ARG A 26 3.53 -10.23 7.62
CA ARG A 26 3.75 -9.08 6.72
C ARG A 26 4.64 -8.04 7.38
N LEU A 27 4.32 -7.64 8.61
CA LEU A 27 5.10 -6.64 9.36
C LEU A 27 6.55 -7.10 9.56
N ARG A 28 6.78 -8.38 9.88
CA ARG A 28 8.13 -8.95 10.00
C ARG A 28 8.92 -8.87 8.69
N ARG A 29 8.30 -9.20 7.55
CA ARG A 29 8.95 -9.07 6.23
C ARG A 29 9.20 -7.61 5.85
N HIS A 30 8.28 -6.72 6.19
CA HIS A 30 8.43 -5.29 5.93
C HIS A 30 9.58 -4.69 6.73
N ALA A 31 9.67 -4.98 8.04
CA ALA A 31 10.79 -4.55 8.88
C ALA A 31 12.14 -5.09 8.36
N ARG A 32 12.18 -6.35 7.89
CA ARG A 32 13.38 -6.92 7.27
C ARG A 32 13.78 -6.19 5.99
N LEU A 33 12.83 -5.82 5.15
CA LEU A 33 13.08 -5.06 3.92
C LEU A 33 13.64 -3.66 4.24
N ARG A 34 13.06 -2.99 5.24
CA ARG A 34 13.49 -1.66 5.70
C ARG A 34 14.90 -1.62 6.33
N LYS A 35 15.55 -2.77 6.54
CA LYS A 35 16.99 -2.80 6.89
C LYS A 35 17.90 -2.33 5.74
N LYS A 36 17.42 -2.37 4.50
CA LYS A 36 18.19 -1.99 3.29
C LYS A 36 17.64 -0.76 2.58
N ILE A 37 16.41 -0.37 2.90
CA ILE A 37 15.70 0.73 2.25
C ILE A 37 15.38 1.79 3.30
N ALA A 38 15.82 3.02 3.03
CA ALA A 38 15.50 4.23 3.77
C ALA A 38 15.11 5.33 2.77
N GLY A 39 14.27 6.26 3.20
CA GLY A 39 13.90 7.45 2.43
C GLY A 39 14.53 8.72 3.00
N THR A 40 15.06 9.57 2.13
CA THR A 40 15.58 10.92 2.46
C THR A 40 14.66 12.00 1.86
N PRO A 41 14.88 13.30 2.13
CA PRO A 41 14.13 14.37 1.46
C PRO A 41 14.26 14.32 -0.07
N GLU A 42 15.46 14.05 -0.57
CA GLU A 42 15.77 14.00 -2.01
C GLU A 42 15.30 12.70 -2.68
N ARG A 43 15.39 11.58 -1.95
CA ARG A 43 14.97 10.25 -2.41
C ARG A 43 14.04 9.59 -1.40
N PRO A 44 12.79 10.05 -1.31
CA PRO A 44 11.85 9.49 -0.34
C PRO A 44 11.45 8.06 -0.69
N ARG A 45 10.95 7.36 0.32
CA ARG A 45 10.54 5.97 0.19
C ARG A 45 9.09 5.91 -0.28
N LEU A 46 8.85 5.27 -1.43
CA LEU A 46 7.51 4.99 -1.96
C LEU A 46 6.95 3.73 -1.31
N VAL A 47 6.12 3.92 -0.28
CA VAL A 47 5.53 2.85 0.53
C VAL A 47 4.21 2.39 -0.06
N VAL A 48 4.05 1.07 -0.25
CA VAL A 48 2.80 0.48 -0.75
C VAL A 48 2.06 -0.29 0.34
N ASN A 49 0.81 0.08 0.62
CA ASN A 49 -0.12 -0.67 1.46
C ASN A 49 -1.27 -1.22 0.62
N ARG A 50 -1.49 -2.54 0.69
CA ARG A 50 -2.44 -3.25 -0.18
C ARG A 50 -3.47 -4.03 0.63
N SER A 51 -4.75 -3.74 0.43
CA SER A 51 -5.86 -4.53 0.93
C SER A 51 -6.49 -5.39 -0.17
N ALA A 52 -7.51 -6.17 0.17
CA ALA A 52 -8.27 -6.93 -0.82
C ALA A 52 -9.03 -6.02 -1.79
N ARG A 53 -9.48 -4.84 -1.32
CA ARG A 53 -10.33 -3.91 -2.07
C ARG A 53 -9.54 -2.76 -2.70
N HIS A 54 -8.60 -2.18 -1.96
CA HIS A 54 -7.93 -0.93 -2.31
C HIS A 54 -6.40 -1.05 -2.19
N ILE A 55 -5.71 -0.04 -2.71
CA ILE A 55 -4.27 0.17 -2.60
C ILE A 55 -3.99 1.63 -2.21
N HIS A 56 -2.98 1.83 -1.38
CA HIS A 56 -2.55 3.13 -0.88
C HIS A 56 -1.05 3.24 -1.07
N VAL A 57 -0.60 4.45 -1.42
CA VAL A 57 0.81 4.77 -1.57
C VAL A 57 1.14 6.11 -0.91
N GLN A 58 2.36 6.19 -0.38
CA GLN A 58 2.88 7.37 0.29
C GLN A 58 4.36 7.53 -0.07
N LEU A 59 4.81 8.76 -0.29
CA LEU A 59 6.22 9.15 -0.33
C LEU A 59 6.62 9.65 1.05
N VAL A 60 7.49 8.89 1.72
CA VAL A 60 7.87 9.14 3.11
C VAL A 60 9.34 9.53 3.19
N ASN A 61 9.62 10.64 3.86
CA ASN A 61 10.96 10.97 4.35
C ASN A 61 11.15 10.32 5.72
N ASP A 62 12.10 9.39 5.85
CA ASP A 62 12.31 8.64 7.08
C ASP A 62 13.15 9.42 8.11
N GLU A 63 13.84 10.50 7.72
CA GLU A 63 14.59 11.37 8.64
C GLU A 63 13.65 12.09 9.62
N ASN A 64 12.58 12.67 9.08
CA ASN A 64 11.63 13.47 9.85
C ASN A 64 10.30 12.73 10.07
N GLY A 65 10.12 11.55 9.46
CA GLY A 65 8.88 10.78 9.52
C GLY A 65 7.69 11.44 8.81
N THR A 66 7.95 12.38 7.88
CA THR A 66 6.91 13.15 7.18
C THR A 66 6.54 12.50 5.86
N THR A 67 5.28 12.67 5.45
CA THR A 67 4.78 12.24 4.14
C THR A 67 4.73 13.44 3.20
N VAL A 68 5.42 13.36 2.07
CA VAL A 68 5.50 14.45 1.08
C VAL A 68 4.33 14.40 0.10
N ALA A 69 3.96 13.20 -0.35
CA ALA A 69 2.82 12.98 -1.22
C ALA A 69 2.15 11.64 -0.89
N ALA A 70 0.85 11.55 -1.20
CA ALA A 70 0.09 10.33 -1.02
C ALA A 70 -0.91 10.16 -2.17
N ALA A 71 -1.27 8.91 -2.48
CA ALA A 71 -2.34 8.59 -3.40
C ALA A 71 -3.03 7.28 -3.00
N SER A 72 -4.31 7.14 -3.31
CA SER A 72 -5.05 5.91 -3.02
C SER A 72 -6.16 5.61 -4.00
N SER A 73 -6.51 4.33 -4.11
CA SER A 73 -7.69 3.90 -4.88
C SER A 73 -9.01 4.11 -4.12
N ILE A 74 -9.03 4.97 -3.10
CA ILE A 74 -10.25 5.40 -2.41
C ILE A 74 -10.73 6.74 -2.99
N GLU A 75 -9.82 7.55 -3.53
CA GLU A 75 -10.13 8.82 -4.18
C GLU A 75 -11.17 8.63 -5.29
N ASP A 76 -12.11 9.57 -5.38
CA ASP A 76 -13.26 9.45 -6.28
C ASP A 76 -12.83 9.34 -7.76
N ASP A 77 -11.76 10.04 -8.14
CA ASP A 77 -11.15 9.97 -9.48
C ASP A 77 -10.66 8.58 -9.85
N VAL A 78 -10.21 7.79 -8.87
CA VAL A 78 -9.74 6.41 -9.08
C VAL A 78 -10.89 5.42 -8.92
N ARG A 79 -11.86 5.75 -8.07
CA ARG A 79 -13.01 4.90 -7.77
C ARG A 79 -14.02 4.88 -8.91
N SER A 80 -14.20 6.01 -9.60
CA SER A 80 -15.04 6.17 -10.79
C SER A 80 -14.48 5.42 -12.01
N LEU A 81 -13.19 5.08 -11.98
CA LEU A 81 -12.53 4.34 -13.05
C LEU A 81 -13.12 2.94 -13.20
N GLN A 82 -13.70 2.68 -14.38
CA GLN A 82 -14.18 1.35 -14.74
C GLN A 82 -13.00 0.43 -15.05
N GLY A 83 -13.10 -0.82 -14.59
CA GLY A 83 -12.09 -1.85 -14.84
C GLY A 83 -11.57 -2.54 -13.57
N ASP A 84 -10.56 -3.37 -13.78
CA ASP A 84 -10.03 -4.26 -12.76
C ASP A 84 -9.18 -3.56 -11.70
N LYS A 85 -8.89 -4.29 -10.62
CA LYS A 85 -7.98 -3.83 -9.56
C LYS A 85 -6.57 -3.50 -10.07
N LYS A 86 -6.14 -4.05 -11.22
CA LYS A 86 -4.88 -3.66 -11.89
C LYS A 86 -4.98 -2.28 -12.52
N ALA A 87 -6.08 -1.96 -13.21
CA ALA A 87 -6.31 -0.64 -13.80
C ALA A 87 -6.32 0.46 -12.72
N ARG A 88 -6.97 0.20 -11.58
CA ARG A 88 -6.92 1.12 -10.43
C ARG A 88 -5.50 1.29 -9.86
N SER A 89 -4.70 0.21 -9.83
CA SER A 89 -3.29 0.29 -9.41
C SER A 89 -2.44 1.13 -10.36
N VAL A 90 -2.66 1.03 -11.68
CA VAL A 90 -2.01 1.85 -12.70
C VAL A 90 -2.37 3.32 -12.49
N ARG A 91 -3.65 3.64 -12.31
CA ARG A 91 -4.09 5.02 -12.07
C ARG A 91 -3.49 5.62 -10.80
N VAL A 92 -3.39 4.85 -9.72
CA VAL A 92 -2.71 5.31 -8.49
C VAL A 92 -1.22 5.56 -8.74
N GLY A 93 -0.56 4.75 -9.58
CA GLY A 93 0.83 4.93 -9.99
C GLY A 93 1.05 6.23 -10.79
N GLN A 94 0.13 6.57 -11.69
CA GLN A 94 0.14 7.85 -12.42
C GLN A 94 -0.02 9.03 -11.45
N LEU A 95 -1.04 9.00 -10.59
CA LEU A 95 -1.33 10.08 -9.65
C LEU A 95 -0.18 10.35 -8.67
N ILE A 96 0.48 9.30 -8.16
CA ILE A 96 1.60 9.51 -7.25
C ILE A 96 2.82 10.10 -7.97
N ALA A 97 3.04 9.79 -9.25
CA ALA A 97 4.11 10.38 -10.05
C ALA A 97 3.85 11.87 -10.33
N GLU A 98 2.62 12.22 -10.70
CA GLU A 98 2.19 13.62 -10.89
C GLU A 98 2.38 14.42 -9.58
N ARG A 99 1.94 13.87 -8.45
CA ARG A 99 2.08 14.51 -7.13
C ARG A 99 3.54 14.60 -6.66
N ALA A 100 4.36 13.60 -6.96
CA ALA A 100 5.78 13.62 -6.65
C ALA A 100 6.50 14.75 -7.40
N LYS A 101 6.25 14.86 -8.71
CA LYS A 101 6.80 15.92 -9.56
C LYS A 101 6.34 17.30 -9.13
N ALA A 102 5.06 17.45 -8.78
CA ALA A 102 4.53 18.71 -8.23
C ALA A 102 5.21 19.10 -6.90
N ALA A 103 5.68 18.11 -6.12
CA ALA A 103 6.45 18.33 -4.90
C ALA A 103 7.98 18.42 -5.14
N GLY A 104 8.43 18.42 -6.41
CA GLY A 104 9.85 18.54 -6.77
C GLY A 104 10.67 17.25 -6.55
N ILE A 105 10.04 16.08 -6.54
CA ILE A 105 10.70 14.78 -6.35
C ILE A 105 10.68 13.98 -7.65
N ASP A 106 11.87 13.71 -8.20
CA ASP A 106 12.04 12.90 -9.41
C ASP A 106 12.50 11.47 -9.12
N SER A 107 13.29 11.28 -8.06
CA SER A 107 13.89 10.00 -7.70
C SER A 107 13.36 9.48 -6.37
N VAL A 108 13.02 8.19 -6.30
CA VAL A 108 12.51 7.57 -5.07
C VAL A 108 13.15 6.21 -4.84
N VAL A 109 12.85 5.58 -3.70
CA VAL A 109 13.15 4.17 -3.48
C VAL A 109 11.86 3.40 -3.26
N PHE A 110 11.68 2.30 -3.98
CA PHE A 110 10.44 1.53 -3.93
C PHE A 110 10.38 0.57 -2.74
N ASP A 111 9.40 0.77 -1.85
CA ASP A 111 9.10 -0.12 -0.73
C ASP A 111 7.78 -0.87 -0.95
N ARG A 112 7.92 -2.14 -1.32
CA ARG A 112 6.80 -3.07 -1.54
C ARG A 112 6.00 -3.45 -0.29
N GLY A 113 6.25 -2.87 0.89
CA GLY A 113 5.40 -2.96 2.07
C GLY A 113 5.28 -4.37 2.70
N GLY A 114 6.25 -5.24 2.43
CA GLY A 114 6.23 -6.65 2.84
C GLY A 114 5.33 -7.56 2.00
N TYR A 115 4.84 -7.08 0.86
CA TYR A 115 4.15 -7.87 -0.16
C TYR A 115 5.14 -8.37 -1.21
N THR A 116 4.75 -9.40 -1.97
CA THR A 116 5.50 -9.88 -3.13
C THR A 116 5.37 -8.89 -4.28
N TYR A 117 6.48 -8.59 -4.96
CA TYR A 117 6.45 -7.80 -6.20
C TYR A 117 5.79 -8.62 -7.31
N GLY A 118 4.81 -8.03 -8.00
CA GLY A 118 4.01 -8.73 -9.01
C GLY A 118 2.56 -8.25 -9.01
N GLY A 119 1.82 -8.64 -10.04
CA GLY A 119 0.40 -8.31 -10.21
C GLY A 119 0.15 -6.81 -10.02
N ARG A 120 -0.70 -6.47 -9.04
CA ARG A 120 -1.08 -5.07 -8.75
C ARG A 120 0.07 -4.17 -8.29
N ILE A 121 1.10 -4.74 -7.64
CA ILE A 121 2.23 -3.96 -7.13
C ILE A 121 3.20 -3.62 -8.26
N ALA A 122 3.45 -4.58 -9.16
CA ALA A 122 4.24 -4.34 -10.35
C ALA A 122 3.54 -3.33 -11.27
N ALA A 123 2.26 -3.53 -11.56
CA ALA A 123 1.49 -2.59 -12.41
C ALA A 123 1.48 -1.14 -11.87
N LEU A 124 1.46 -0.96 -10.54
CA LEU A 124 1.58 0.37 -9.94
C LEU A 124 2.99 0.95 -10.13
N ALA A 125 4.02 0.14 -9.91
CA ALA A 125 5.42 0.56 -10.03
C ALA A 125 5.78 0.91 -11.48
N ASP A 126 5.36 0.08 -12.44
CA ASP A 126 5.62 0.29 -13.86
C ASP A 126 4.91 1.56 -14.35
N ALA A 127 3.65 1.78 -13.94
CA ALA A 127 2.94 3.02 -14.23
C ALA A 127 3.64 4.27 -13.63
N ALA A 128 4.18 4.17 -12.41
CA ALA A 128 4.93 5.28 -11.82
C ALA A 128 6.22 5.57 -12.61
N ARG A 129 6.94 4.54 -13.07
CA ARG A 129 8.13 4.70 -13.92
C ARG A 129 7.81 5.35 -15.26
N GLU A 130 6.76 4.89 -15.93
CA GLU A 130 6.28 5.46 -17.20
C GLU A 130 5.90 6.95 -17.05
N ASN A 131 5.43 7.35 -15.87
CA ASN A 131 5.09 8.74 -15.56
C ASN A 131 6.28 9.53 -14.99
N GLY A 132 7.50 9.01 -15.11
CA GLY A 132 8.75 9.72 -14.87
C GLY A 132 9.23 9.75 -13.42
N LEU A 133 8.77 8.83 -12.57
CA LEU A 133 9.44 8.55 -11.29
C LEU A 133 10.61 7.58 -11.51
N HIS A 134 11.80 7.95 -11.05
CA HIS A 134 13.01 7.14 -11.21
C HIS A 134 13.28 6.24 -9.99
N PHE A 135 13.17 4.91 -10.18
CA PHE A 135 13.48 3.88 -9.17
C PHE A 135 13.54 2.44 -9.69
#